data_AF-A0A2C9M896-F1
#
_entry.id   AF-A0A2C9M896-F1
#
_cell.length_a   1.000
_cell.length_b   1.000
_cell.length_c   1.000
_cell.angle_alpha   90.00
_cell.angle_beta   90.00
_cell.angle_gamma   90.00
#
_symmetry.space_group_name_H-M   'P 1'
#
loop_
_entity.id
_entity.type
_entity.pdbx_description
1 polymer ?
#
loop_
_entity_poly.entity_id
_entity_poly.type
_entity_poly.pdbx_seq_one_letter_code
_entity_poly.pdbx_strand_id
1 'polypeptide(L)'
;MVRAAGTLHNHMLANVLRSPMSFFDTTPSGRIMNRFSGDVETVDNTLPSLFRSWMNTFFGTISTIIVISYSTPIFMVVILPLGVLYYLVQRFYIPTSRQLKRIESTTKSPVFTHFTETITGATSIQ
;
A
#
# COMPACT_ATOMS: atom_id res chain seq x y z
N MET A 1 15.35 10.87 0.91
CA MET A 1 14.81 9.59 0.41
C MET A 1 15.93 8.71 -0.14
N VAL A 2 16.82 9.21 -1.01
CA VAL A 2 17.99 8.46 -1.53
C VAL A 2 18.82 7.72 -0.46
N ARG A 3 19.07 8.32 0.71
CA ARG A 3 19.80 7.64 1.81
C ARG A 3 19.03 6.48 2.43
N ALA A 4 17.71 6.61 2.60
CA ALA A 4 16.85 5.58 3.17
C ALA A 4 16.60 4.44 2.18
N ALA A 5 16.39 4.78 0.91
CA ALA A 5 16.36 3.85 -0.21
C ALA A 5 17.65 3.03 -0.29
N GLY A 6 18.78 3.72 -0.27
CA GLY A 6 20.11 3.11 -0.35
C GLY A 6 20.40 2.18 0.81
N THR A 7 20.04 2.56 2.04
CA THR A 7 20.18 1.65 3.19
C THR A 7 19.26 0.44 3.10
N LEU A 8 18.02 0.59 2.65
CA LEU A 8 17.08 -0.52 2.47
C LEU A 8 17.58 -1.48 1.37
N HIS A 9 18.01 -0.94 0.24
CA HIS A 9 18.58 -1.69 -0.87
C HIS A 9 19.85 -2.45 -0.45
N ASN A 10 20.77 -1.79 0.26
CA ASN A 10 22.01 -2.41 0.74
C ASN A 10 21.74 -3.52 1.75
N HIS A 11 20.76 -3.36 2.65
CA HIS A 11 20.37 -4.42 3.58
C HIS A 11 19.71 -5.60 2.86
N MET A 12 18.82 -5.35 1.90
CA MET A 12 18.24 -6.44 1.10
C MET A 12 19.33 -7.19 0.33
N LEU A 13 20.27 -6.48 -0.29
CA LEU A 13 21.38 -7.07 -1.04
C LEU A 13 22.27 -7.94 -0.12
N ALA A 14 22.66 -7.42 1.05
CA ALA A 14 23.45 -8.17 2.02
C ALA A 14 22.74 -9.44 2.51
N ASN A 15 21.42 -9.39 2.71
CA ASN A 15 20.64 -10.55 3.14
C ASN A 15 20.48 -11.60 2.03
N VAL A 16 20.28 -11.17 0.78
CA VAL A 16 20.21 -12.09 -0.35
C VAL A 16 21.56 -12.77 -0.57
N LEU A 17 22.68 -12.04 -0.52
CA LEU A 17 24.01 -12.63 -0.68
C LEU A 17 24.39 -13.63 0.43
N ARG A 18 23.76 -13.55 1.60
CA ARG A 18 23.94 -14.50 2.72
C ARG A 18 22.92 -15.64 2.74
N SER A 19 22.04 -15.70 1.75
CA SER A 19 21.00 -16.74 1.67
C SER A 19 21.59 -18.07 1.16
N PRO A 20 21.09 -19.23 1.63
CA PRO A 20 21.59 -20.53 1.21
C PRO A 20 21.29 -20.80 -0.28
N MET A 21 22.07 -21.66 -0.94
CA MET A 21 21.91 -21.98 -2.37
C MET A 21 20.48 -22.45 -2.71
N SER A 22 19.85 -23.21 -1.80
CA SER A 22 18.46 -23.66 -1.92
C SER A 22 17.45 -22.53 -2.15
N PHE A 23 17.70 -21.31 -1.64
CA PHE A 23 16.88 -20.13 -1.90
C PHE A 23 16.95 -19.69 -3.36
N PHE A 24 18.13 -19.75 -3.98
CA PHE A 24 18.32 -19.39 -5.38
C PHE A 24 17.79 -20.46 -6.34
N ASP A 25 17.77 -21.72 -5.92
CA ASP A 25 17.20 -22.82 -6.71
C ASP A 25 15.66 -22.77 -6.75
N THR A 26 15.03 -22.29 -5.67
CA THR A 26 13.56 -22.18 -5.57
C THR A 26 13.01 -20.84 -6.01
N THR A 27 13.82 -19.78 -6.00
CA THR A 27 13.39 -18.42 -6.31
C THR A 27 14.06 -17.92 -7.59
N PRO A 28 13.34 -17.78 -8.71
CA PRO A 28 13.95 -17.32 -9.96
C PRO A 28 14.49 -15.90 -9.80
N SER A 29 15.65 -15.62 -10.41
CA SER A 29 16.34 -14.33 -10.35
C SER A 29 15.44 -13.15 -10.77
N GLY A 30 14.53 -13.36 -11.72
CA GLY A 30 13.54 -12.36 -12.13
C GLY A 30 12.56 -11.94 -11.01
N ARG A 31 12.19 -12.86 -10.10
CA ARG A 31 11.32 -12.53 -8.94
C ARG A 31 12.09 -11.70 -7.91
N ILE A 32 13.37 -11.99 -7.71
CA ILE A 32 14.25 -11.20 -6.84
C ILE A 32 14.38 -9.79 -7.42
N MET A 33 14.71 -9.67 -8.71
CA MET A 33 14.82 -8.38 -9.39
C MET A 33 13.51 -7.56 -9.30
N ASN A 34 12.36 -8.19 -9.59
CA ASN A 34 11.07 -7.50 -9.55
C ASN A 34 10.74 -6.98 -8.14
N ARG A 35 11.15 -7.70 -7.09
CA ARG A 35 10.98 -7.27 -5.70
C ARG A 35 11.91 -6.13 -5.33
N PHE A 36 13.18 -6.18 -5.76
CA PHE A 36 14.12 -5.07 -5.56
C PHE A 36 13.70 -3.80 -6.30
N SER A 37 13.22 -3.91 -7.54
CA SER A 37 12.77 -2.75 -8.31
C SER A 37 11.42 -2.22 -7.79
N GLY A 38 10.41 -3.09 -7.66
CA GLY A 38 9.05 -2.68 -7.30
C GLY A 38 8.89 -2.22 -5.85
N ASP A 39 9.50 -2.92 -4.88
CA ASP A 39 9.37 -2.53 -3.48
C ASP A 39 10.16 -1.24 -3.18
N VAL A 40 11.35 -1.07 -3.79
CA VAL A 40 12.14 0.16 -3.63
C VAL A 40 11.45 1.35 -4.28
N GLU A 41 10.90 1.19 -5.49
CA GLU A 41 10.11 2.24 -6.15
C GLU A 41 8.89 2.67 -5.30
N THR A 42 8.19 1.69 -4.71
CA THR A 42 7.04 1.96 -3.84
C THR A 42 7.45 2.74 -2.59
N VAL A 43 8.58 2.39 -1.98
CA VAL A 43 9.13 3.08 -0.80
C VAL A 43 9.62 4.49 -1.14
N ASP A 44 10.18 4.69 -2.33
CA ASP A 44 10.79 5.96 -2.73
C ASP A 44 9.79 6.97 -3.28
N ASN A 45 8.77 6.53 -4.02
CA ASN A 45 7.85 7.42 -4.71
C ASN A 45 6.44 7.37 -4.11
N THR A 46 5.88 6.17 -3.94
CA THR A 46 4.49 6.01 -3.53
C THR A 46 4.27 6.36 -2.07
N LEU A 47 5.11 5.83 -1.17
CA LEU A 47 4.98 6.03 0.27
C LEU A 47 5.11 7.52 0.65
N PRO A 48 6.10 8.29 0.15
CA PRO A 48 6.19 9.70 0.44
C PRO A 48 5.05 10.54 -0.12
N SER A 49 4.57 10.19 -1.33
CA SER A 49 3.41 10.85 -1.92
C SER A 49 2.15 10.66 -1.07
N LEU A 50 1.88 9.42 -0.65
CA LEU A 50 0.78 9.09 0.26
C LEU A 50 0.93 9.81 1.61
N PHE A 51 2.14 9.83 2.16
CA PHE A 51 2.41 10.52 3.42
C PHE A 51 2.18 12.03 3.32
N ARG A 52 2.63 12.65 2.22
CA ARG A 52 2.41 14.08 1.97
C ARG A 52 0.94 14.42 1.84
N SER A 53 0.18 13.61 1.08
CA SER A 53 -1.27 13.77 0.95
C SER A 53 -1.98 13.60 2.31
N TRP A 54 -1.62 12.56 3.06
CA TRP A 54 -2.16 12.32 4.41
C TRP A 54 -1.88 13.50 5.34
N MET A 55 -0.65 14.01 5.33
CA MET A 55 -0.22 15.16 6.14
C MET A 55 -1.01 16.43 5.77
N ASN A 56 -1.19 16.69 4.47
CA ASN A 56 -1.94 17.85 4.00
C ASN A 56 -3.41 17.77 4.43
N THR A 57 -4.06 16.61 4.25
CA THR A 57 -5.44 16.41 4.70
C THR A 57 -5.57 16.50 6.22
N PHE A 58 -4.61 15.95 6.97
CA PHE A 58 -4.59 16.00 8.44
C PHE A 58 -4.50 17.44 8.95
N PHE A 59 -3.50 18.20 8.51
CA PHE A 59 -3.35 19.60 8.91
C PHE A 59 -4.50 20.48 8.39
N GLY A 60 -4.99 20.23 7.18
CA GLY A 60 -6.15 20.93 6.63
C GLY A 60 -7.39 20.74 7.50
N THR A 61 -7.67 19.51 7.92
CA THR A 61 -8.81 19.19 8.80
C THR A 61 -8.65 19.82 10.19
N ILE A 62 -7.44 19.80 10.76
CA ILE A 62 -7.18 20.46 12.04
C ILE A 62 -7.38 21.98 11.92
N SER A 63 -6.86 22.58 10.86
CA SER A 63 -7.00 24.02 10.60
C SER A 63 -8.46 24.44 10.49
N THR A 64 -9.27 23.70 9.73
CA THR A 64 -10.71 23.99 9.62
C THR A 64 -11.43 23.86 10.95
N ILE A 65 -11.12 22.83 11.74
CA ILE A 65 -11.68 22.65 13.09
C ILE A 65 -11.32 23.84 14.00
N ILE A 66 -10.07 24.31 13.98
CA ILE A 66 -9.62 25.45 14.78
C ILE A 66 -10.36 26.73 14.38
N VAL A 67 -10.44 27.02 13.06
CA VAL A 67 -11.10 28.22 12.54
C VAL A 67 -12.59 28.23 12.91
N ILE A 68 -13.28 27.11 12.74
CA ILE A 68 -14.70 26.98 13.10
C ILE A 68 -14.90 27.13 14.61
N SER A 69 -14.02 26.53 15.42
CA SER A 69 -14.10 26.62 16.88
C SER A 69 -13.89 28.05 17.40
N TYR A 70 -13.00 28.82 16.76
CA TYR A 70 -12.81 30.23 17.08
C TYR A 70 -14.01 31.08 16.69
N SER A 71 -14.59 30.84 15.51
CA SER A 71 -15.74 31.62 15.01
C SER A 71 -17.04 31.28 15.74
N THR A 72 -17.25 30.02 16.15
CA THR A 72 -18.49 29.57 16.79
C THR A 72 -18.21 28.48 17.82
N PRO A 73 -17.93 28.84 19.09
CA PRO A 73 -17.51 27.88 20.11
C PRO A 73 -18.58 26.82 20.46
N ILE A 74 -19.87 27.13 20.26
CA ILE A 74 -20.96 26.18 20.49
C ILE A 74 -20.88 24.95 19.57
N PHE A 75 -20.23 25.07 18.40
CA PHE A 75 -20.11 24.01 17.41
C PHE A 75 -19.22 22.85 17.88
N MET A 76 -18.38 23.07 18.89
CA MET A 76 -17.52 22.04 19.49
C MET A 76 -18.34 20.87 20.09
N VAL A 77 -19.56 21.15 20.58
CA VAL A 77 -20.47 20.13 21.09
C VAL A 77 -20.90 19.15 20.00
N VAL A 78 -20.98 19.57 18.74
CA VAL A 78 -21.36 18.73 17.59
C VAL A 78 -20.17 17.97 17.02
N ILE A 79 -18.97 18.55 17.08
CA ILE A 79 -17.72 17.90 16.65
C ILE A 79 -17.44 16.63 17.47
N LEU A 80 -17.73 16.65 18.77
CA LEU A 80 -17.45 15.54 19.67
C LEU A 80 -18.22 14.24 19.30
N PRO A 81 -19.56 14.23 19.15
CA PRO A 81 -20.29 13.04 18.69
C PRO A 81 -19.93 12.66 17.25
N LEU A 82 -19.67 13.62 16.37
CA LEU A 82 -19.18 13.34 15.01
C LEU A 82 -17.83 12.62 15.02
N GLY A 83 -16.90 13.03 15.89
CA GLY A 83 -15.60 12.39 16.07
C GLY A 83 -15.71 10.95 16.58
N VAL A 84 -16.63 10.69 17.53
CA VAL A 84 -16.93 9.33 18.00
C VAL A 84 -17.50 8.49 16.86
N LEU A 85 -18.46 9.01 16.10
CA LEU A 85 -19.04 8.30 14.95
C LEU A 85 -17.97 8.01 13.89
N TYR A 86 -17.13 9.00 13.58
CA TYR A 86 -16.01 8.84 12.65
C TYR A 86 -15.07 7.74 13.12
N TYR A 87 -14.69 7.72 14.40
CA TYR A 87 -13.83 6.68 14.96
C TYR A 87 -14.45 5.28 14.86
N LEU A 88 -15.74 5.14 15.17
CA LEU A 88 -16.46 3.88 15.03
C LEU A 88 -16.46 3.40 13.57
N VAL A 89 -16.86 4.27 12.65
CA VAL A 89 -16.86 3.96 11.21
C VAL A 89 -15.46 3.61 10.73
N GLN A 90 -14.44 4.38 11.12
CA GLN A 90 -13.04 4.13 10.76
C GLN A 90 -12.56 2.77 11.26
N ARG A 91 -12.92 2.38 12.49
CA ARG A 91 -12.58 1.07 13.08
C ARG A 91 -13.16 -0.10 12.29
N PHE A 92 -14.37 0.04 11.74
CA PHE A 92 -14.97 -0.98 10.88
C PHE A 92 -14.45 -0.91 9.43
N TYR A 93 -14.21 0.30 8.92
CA TYR A 93 -13.79 0.52 7.54
C TYR A 93 -12.38 0.01 7.26
N ILE A 94 -11.40 0.25 8.15
CA ILE A 94 -10.01 -0.17 7.95
C ILE A 94 -9.86 -1.69 7.73
N PRO A 95 -10.37 -2.58 8.61
CA PRO A 95 -10.24 -4.03 8.39
C PRO A 95 -10.99 -4.49 7.13
N THR A 96 -12.19 -3.97 6.90
CA THR A 96 -13.02 -4.31 5.74
C THR A 96 -12.35 -3.90 4.43
N SER A 97 -11.83 -2.68 4.35
CA SER A 97 -11.12 -2.16 3.18
C SER A 97 -9.85 -2.97 2.90
N ARG A 98 -9.09 -3.34 3.94
CA ARG A 98 -7.90 -4.20 3.79
C ARG A 98 -8.27 -5.59 3.27
N GLN A 99 -9.35 -6.18 3.78
CA GLN A 99 -9.85 -7.48 3.30
C GLN A 99 -10.32 -7.38 1.84
N LEU A 100 -11.07 -6.33 1.48
CA LEU A 100 -11.54 -6.12 0.12
C LEU A 100 -10.37 -5.94 -0.86
N LYS A 101 -9.36 -5.15 -0.49
CA LYS A 101 -8.16 -4.96 -1.32
C LYS A 101 -7.37 -6.27 -1.50
N ARG A 102 -7.36 -7.13 -0.48
CA ARG A 102 -6.78 -8.48 -0.59
C ARG A 102 -7.57 -9.35 -1.55
N ILE A 103 -8.89 -9.41 -1.42
CA ILE A 103 -9.77 -10.16 -2.34
C ILE A 103 -9.58 -9.67 -3.77
N GLU A 104 -9.59 -8.36 -3.99
CA GLU A 104 -9.37 -7.78 -5.32
C GLU A 104 -8.02 -8.21 -5.92
N SER A 105 -6.95 -8.23 -5.12
CA SER A 105 -5.64 -8.70 -5.59
C SER A 105 -5.63 -10.20 -5.93
N THR A 106 -6.35 -11.03 -5.15
CA THR A 106 -6.40 -12.48 -5.36
C THR A 106 -7.33 -12.86 -6.51
N THR A 107 -8.43 -12.14 -6.74
CA THR A 107 -9.41 -12.42 -7.80
C THR A 107 -8.92 -11.96 -9.18
N LYS A 108 -8.09 -10.90 -9.26
CA LYS A 108 -7.52 -10.46 -10.55
C LYS A 108 -6.48 -11.43 -11.12
N SER A 109 -5.74 -12.14 -10.27
CA SER A 109 -4.68 -13.08 -10.68
C SER A 109 -5.18 -14.23 -11.58
N PRO A 110 -6.21 -15.02 -11.22
CA PRO A 110 -6.65 -16.16 -12.02
C PRO A 110 -7.28 -15.76 -13.36
N VAL A 111 -7.87 -14.56 -13.48
CA VAL A 111 -8.42 -14.07 -14.76
C VAL A 111 -7.29 -13.88 -15.78
N PHE A 112 -6.16 -13.29 -15.38
CA PHE A 112 -4.99 -13.17 -16.26
C PHE A 112 -4.40 -14.54 -16.58
N THR A 113 -4.32 -15.46 -15.61
CA THR A 113 -3.84 -16.83 -15.83
C THR A 113 -4.69 -17.60 -16.83
N HIS A 114 -6.03 -17.58 -16.69
CA HIS A 114 -6.95 -18.23 -17.63
C HIS A 114 -6.90 -17.61 -19.04
N PHE A 115 -6.75 -16.28 -19.13
CA PHE A 115 -6.59 -15.61 -20.41
C PHE A 115 -5.29 -16.01 -21.11
N THR A 116 -4.18 -16.08 -20.37
CA THR A 116 -2.91 -16.58 -20.91
C THR A 116 -3.01 -18.05 -21.34
N GLU A 117 -3.57 -18.94 -20.51
CA GLU A 117 -3.77 -20.36 -20.86
C GLU A 117 -4.64 -20.56 -22.10
N THR A 118 -5.67 -19.74 -22.29
CA THR A 118 -6.52 -19.82 -23.49
C THR A 118 -5.74 -19.44 -24.75
N ILE A 119 -4.88 -18.41 -24.67
CA ILE A 119 -4.05 -17.96 -25.79
C ILE A 119 -2.97 -18.98 -26.15
N THR A 120 -2.30 -19.59 -25.16
CA THR A 120 -1.31 -20.65 -25.42
C THR A 120 -1.94 -21.99 -25.78
N GLY A 121 -3.14 -22.29 -25.28
CA GLY A 121 -3.90 -23.49 -25.64
C GLY A 121 -4.48 -23.43 -27.05
N ALA A 122 -4.86 -22.24 -27.52
CA ALA A 122 -5.40 -22.03 -28.87
C ALA A 122 -4.44 -22.45 -29.99
N THR A 123 -3.12 -22.39 -29.77
CA THR A 123 -2.12 -22.84 -30.76
C THR A 123 -1.89 -24.34 -30.77
N SER A 124 -2.34 -25.07 -29.75
CA SER A 124 -2.18 -26.53 -29.61
C SER A 124 -3.45 -27.32 -29.94
N ILE A 125 -4.61 -26.66 -29.95
CA ILE A 125 -5.93 -27.28 -30.22
C ILE A 125 -6.36 -27.07 -31.69
N GLN A 126 -5.60 -26.31 -32.48
CA GLN A 126 -5.87 -26.11 -33.91
C GLN A 126 -5.17 -27.14 -34.80
#